data_AF-A0A4V1UHV0-F1
#
_entry.id   AF-A0A4V1UHV0-F1
#
_cell.length_a   1.000
_cell.length_b   1.000
_cell.length_c   1.000
_cell.angle_alpha   90.00
_cell.angle_beta   90.00
_cell.angle_gamma   90.00
#
_symmetry.space_group_name_H-M   'P 1'
#
loop_
_entity.id
_entity.type
_entity.pdbx_description
1 polymer ?
#
loop_
_entity_poly.entity_id
_entity_poly.type
_entity_poly.pdbx_seq_one_letter_code
_entity_poly.pdbx_strand_id
1 'polypeptide(L)'
;MDVDEFIRIWTNTPASERDAAQSFVIQLCKIIGVAAPNEQTVGDLDYGFERIVRFRHDDSSSHWGFIDCYRRGSLVLEAKQTAKRLAGGPDTNQMKFVGPDVVERKMENARAQAKGYARALDEWPPFLIIVDVGRSIELWSDFSRMGKTYL
;
A
#
# COMPACT_ATOMS: atom_id res chain seq x y z
N MET A 1 -13.10 12.48 -12.21
CA MET A 1 -12.83 11.08 -11.88
C MET A 1 -14.05 10.44 -11.30
N ASP A 2 -14.73 9.71 -12.18
CA ASP A 2 -15.66 8.64 -11.85
C ASP A 2 -14.90 7.29 -11.81
N VAL A 3 -15.63 6.21 -11.57
CA VAL A 3 -15.07 4.85 -11.45
C VAL A 3 -14.47 4.37 -12.77
N ASP A 4 -15.11 4.64 -13.90
CA ASP A 4 -14.65 4.19 -15.22
C ASP A 4 -13.33 4.88 -15.61
N GLU A 5 -13.21 6.19 -15.35
CA GLU A 5 -11.98 6.95 -15.55
C GLU A 5 -10.85 6.41 -14.65
N PHE A 6 -11.13 6.12 -13.38
CA PHE A 6 -10.16 5.53 -12.44
C PHE A 6 -9.63 4.18 -12.96
N ILE A 7 -10.53 3.26 -13.32
CA ILE A 7 -10.15 1.93 -13.83
C ILE A 7 -9.33 2.07 -15.10
N ARG A 8 -9.74 2.94 -16.04
CA ARG A 8 -9.02 3.16 -17.30
C ARG A 8 -7.59 3.67 -17.07
N ILE A 9 -7.40 4.61 -16.15
CA ILE A 9 -6.07 5.15 -15.83
C ILE A 9 -5.21 4.04 -15.24
N TRP A 10 -5.64 3.43 -14.16
CA TRP A 10 -4.79 2.54 -13.36
C TRP A 10 -4.57 1.17 -13.98
N THR A 11 -5.44 0.73 -14.90
CA THR A 11 -5.18 -0.46 -15.72
C THR A 11 -3.99 -0.26 -16.65
N ASN A 12 -3.68 0.98 -17.05
CA ASN A 12 -2.69 1.29 -18.10
C ASN A 12 -1.39 1.93 -17.58
N THR A 13 -1.31 2.30 -16.31
CA THR A 13 -0.17 2.99 -15.70
C THR A 13 1.08 2.08 -15.61
N PRO A 14 2.25 2.52 -16.12
CA PRO A 14 3.51 1.77 -16.00
C PRO A 14 4.06 1.67 -14.56
N ALA A 15 4.82 0.60 -14.27
CA ALA A 15 5.38 0.27 -12.95
C ALA A 15 6.51 1.16 -12.38
N SER A 16 6.88 2.25 -13.05
CA SER A 16 8.14 2.95 -12.75
C SER A 16 8.02 4.19 -11.87
N GLU A 17 6.81 4.65 -11.56
CA GLU A 17 6.62 5.91 -10.81
C GLU A 17 6.33 5.61 -9.34
N ARG A 18 7.27 5.95 -8.45
CA ARG A 18 7.06 5.88 -6.99
C ARG A 18 5.86 6.75 -6.56
N ASP A 19 5.60 7.84 -7.28
CA ASP A 19 4.46 8.74 -7.11
C ASP A 19 3.11 8.11 -7.53
N ALA A 20 3.13 6.98 -8.25
CA ALA A 20 1.93 6.29 -8.70
C ALA A 20 1.11 5.73 -7.53
N ALA A 21 1.77 5.22 -6.47
CA ALA A 21 1.08 4.63 -5.34
C ALA A 21 0.27 5.65 -4.53
N GLN A 22 0.86 6.81 -4.20
CA GLN A 22 0.14 7.86 -3.47
C GLN A 22 -1.01 8.43 -4.30
N SER A 23 -0.76 8.68 -5.59
CA SER A 23 -1.79 9.14 -6.53
C SER A 23 -2.95 8.15 -6.65
N PHE A 24 -2.65 6.84 -6.69
CA PHE A 24 -3.67 5.78 -6.69
C PHE A 24 -4.53 5.85 -5.43
N VAL A 25 -3.91 5.94 -4.25
CA VAL A 25 -4.63 6.01 -2.96
C VAL A 25 -5.49 7.27 -2.87
N ILE A 26 -4.98 8.44 -3.27
CA ILE A 26 -5.74 9.70 -3.27
C ILE A 26 -6.97 9.59 -4.17
N GLN A 27 -6.78 9.07 -5.39
CA GLN A 27 -7.88 8.90 -6.33
C GLN A 27 -8.88 7.84 -5.88
N LEU A 28 -8.40 6.76 -5.24
CA LEU A 28 -9.25 5.74 -4.62
C LEU A 28 -10.12 6.36 -3.52
N CYS A 29 -9.54 7.16 -2.62
CA CYS A 29 -10.27 7.90 -1.58
C CYS A 29 -11.38 8.77 -2.19
N LYS A 30 -11.06 9.48 -3.28
CA LYS A 30 -12.03 10.32 -4.00
C LYS A 30 -13.21 9.52 -4.55
N ILE A 31 -12.98 8.36 -5.18
CA ILE A 31 -14.07 7.55 -5.77
C ILE A 31 -14.93 6.86 -4.71
N ILE A 32 -14.36 6.52 -3.54
CA ILE A 32 -15.12 5.94 -2.42
C ILE A 32 -15.71 7.00 -1.48
N GLY A 33 -15.48 8.29 -1.75
CA GLY A 33 -16.07 9.41 -1.01
C GLY A 33 -15.50 9.63 0.40
N VAL A 34 -14.23 9.31 0.63
CA VAL A 34 -13.54 9.57 1.91
C VAL A 34 -12.42 10.59 1.73
N ALA A 35 -12.04 11.28 2.81
CA ALA A 35 -10.87 12.16 2.80
C ALA A 35 -9.61 11.35 2.47
N ALA A 36 -8.70 11.92 1.68
CA ALA A 36 -7.41 11.31 1.39
C ALA A 36 -6.37 11.64 2.48
N PRO A 37 -5.28 10.86 2.57
CA PRO A 37 -4.22 11.14 3.54
C PRO A 37 -3.63 12.53 3.31
N ASN A 38 -3.30 13.26 4.39
CA ASN A 38 -2.79 14.64 4.38
C ASN A 38 -3.75 15.73 3.82
N GLU A 39 -5.00 15.44 3.45
CA GLU A 39 -5.92 16.47 2.92
C GLU A 39 -6.45 17.42 4.00
N GLN A 40 -6.64 16.95 5.23
CA GLN A 40 -7.37 17.70 6.26
C GLN A 40 -6.47 18.61 7.11
N THR A 41 -5.21 18.22 7.33
CA THR A 41 -4.32 18.96 8.23
C THR A 41 -2.87 18.78 7.82
N VAL A 42 -2.16 19.89 7.55
CA VAL A 42 -0.71 19.87 7.34
C VAL A 42 -0.03 19.42 8.64
N GLY A 43 0.73 18.32 8.57
CA GLY A 43 1.48 17.79 9.72
C GLY A 43 0.70 16.84 10.62
N ASP A 44 -0.50 16.39 10.21
CA ASP A 44 -1.19 15.30 10.91
C ASP A 44 -0.44 13.98 10.72
N LEU A 45 0.19 13.53 11.80
CA LEU A 45 0.94 12.27 11.85
C LEU A 45 0.01 11.04 11.96
N ASP A 46 -1.29 11.27 12.13
CA ASP A 46 -2.30 10.25 12.35
C ASP A 46 -3.05 9.86 11.08
N TYR A 47 -2.93 10.61 9.98
CA TYR A 47 -3.38 10.15 8.66
C TYR A 47 -2.54 10.71 7.51
N GLY A 48 -1.57 9.92 7.03
CA GLY A 48 -0.63 10.40 6.03
C GLY A 48 0.18 9.31 5.32
N PHE A 49 0.95 9.74 4.33
CA PHE A 49 1.90 8.92 3.60
C PHE A 49 3.28 8.89 4.25
N GLU A 50 4.08 7.87 3.93
CA GLU A 50 5.49 7.73 4.32
C GLU A 50 5.75 7.89 5.83
N ARG A 51 4.86 7.31 6.66
CA ARG A 51 4.96 7.40 8.11
C ARG A 51 6.20 6.66 8.61
N ILE A 52 7.11 7.40 9.23
CA ILE A 52 8.34 6.85 9.81
C ILE A 52 8.03 6.00 11.05
N VAL A 53 8.50 4.76 11.08
CA VAL A 53 8.42 3.88 12.26
C VAL A 53 9.78 3.34 12.63
N ARG A 54 9.99 3.11 13.93
CA ARG A 54 11.25 2.60 14.46
C ARG A 54 11.07 1.17 14.92
N PHE A 55 11.73 0.24 14.25
CA PHE A 55 11.83 -1.14 14.72
C PHE A 55 12.84 -1.20 15.86
N ARG A 56 12.45 -1.84 16.95
CA ARG A 56 13.30 -2.11 18.11
C ARG A 56 13.47 -3.62 18.22
N HIS A 57 14.71 -4.05 18.39
CA HIS A 57 15.07 -5.46 18.52
C HIS A 57 15.56 -5.73 19.95
N ASP A 58 15.48 -7.00 20.38
CA ASP A 58 15.89 -7.42 21.72
C ASP A 58 17.38 -7.21 21.99
N ASP A 59 18.20 -7.20 20.93
CA ASP A 59 19.64 -6.91 20.97
C ASP A 59 19.96 -5.40 21.09
N SER A 60 18.96 -4.56 21.41
CA SER A 60 19.03 -3.10 21.48
C SER A 60 19.34 -2.41 20.14
N SER A 61 19.44 -3.15 19.03
CA SER A 61 19.56 -2.55 17.71
C SER A 61 18.21 -1.98 17.25
N SER A 62 18.28 -0.99 16.36
CA SER A 62 17.07 -0.39 15.80
C SER A 62 17.32 0.05 14.37
N HIS A 63 16.29 -0.03 13.55
CA HIS A 63 16.30 0.55 12.21
C HIS A 63 14.99 1.28 11.94
N TRP A 64 15.02 2.17 10.96
CA TRP A 64 13.87 2.93 10.53
C TRP A 64 13.17 2.22 9.38
N GLY A 65 11.85 2.36 9.33
CA GLY A 65 11.04 2.02 8.16
C GLY A 65 10.01 3.09 7.89
N PHE A 66 9.34 2.95 6.75
CA PHE A 66 8.41 3.93 6.21
C PHE A 66 7.16 3.18 5.76
N ILE A 67 6.03 3.46 6.39
CA ILE A 67 4.74 2.91 5.98
C ILE A 67 4.24 3.73 4.80
N ASP A 68 3.82 3.09 3.71
CA ASP A 68 3.37 3.81 2.52
C ASP A 68 2.18 4.73 2.84
N CYS A 69 1.14 4.22 3.50
CA CYS A 69 0.03 5.02 4.03
C CYS A 69 -0.45 4.50 5.39
N TYR A 70 -0.68 5.40 6.34
CA TYR A 70 -1.04 5.07 7.71
C TYR A 70 -2.22 5.91 8.18
N ARG A 71 -3.14 5.29 8.92
CA ARG A 71 -4.14 5.99 9.73
C ARG A 71 -4.20 5.43 11.15
N ARG A 72 -3.94 6.27 12.17
CA ARG A 72 -3.96 5.87 13.59
C ARG A 72 -5.28 5.22 13.95
N GLY A 73 -5.18 4.09 14.65
CA GLY A 73 -6.34 3.33 15.12
C GLY A 73 -7.19 2.71 14.00
N SER A 74 -6.74 2.75 12.74
CA SER A 74 -7.52 2.30 11.58
C SER A 74 -6.74 1.36 10.67
N LEU A 75 -5.66 1.81 10.02
CA LEU A 75 -5.00 1.00 8.99
C LEU A 75 -3.50 1.26 8.85
N VAL A 76 -2.82 0.24 8.37
CA VAL A 76 -1.52 0.32 7.68
C VAL A 76 -1.75 -0.16 6.24
N LEU A 77 -1.26 0.59 5.27
CA LEU A 77 -1.32 0.24 3.85
C LEU A 77 0.08 0.17 3.27
N GLU A 78 0.35 -0.91 2.53
CA GLU A 78 1.57 -1.12 1.74
C GLU A 78 1.19 -1.26 0.26
N ALA A 79 1.82 -0.47 -0.59
CA ALA A 79 1.58 -0.48 -2.03
C ALA A 79 2.75 -1.15 -2.76
N LYS A 80 2.40 -1.97 -3.75
CA LYS A 80 3.30 -2.57 -4.74
C LYS A 80 2.76 -2.28 -6.12
N GLN A 81 3.61 -2.42 -7.12
CA GLN A 81 3.20 -2.39 -8.50
C GLN A 81 3.91 -3.52 -9.24
N THR A 82 3.18 -4.62 -9.45
CA THR A 82 3.75 -5.82 -10.08
C THR A 82 3.58 -5.83 -11.60
N ALA A 83 2.68 -5.00 -12.13
CA ALA A 83 2.43 -4.86 -13.57
C ALA A 83 3.59 -4.15 -14.30
N LYS A 84 4.55 -4.90 -14.85
CA LYS A 84 5.62 -4.33 -15.68
C LYS A 84 5.17 -4.14 -17.13
N ARG A 85 5.17 -2.90 -17.63
CA ARG A 85 5.25 -2.61 -19.07
C ARG A 85 6.73 -2.54 -19.46
N LEU A 86 7.13 -3.24 -20.52
CA LEU A 86 8.45 -3.04 -21.11
C LEU A 86 8.46 -1.67 -21.80
N ALA A 87 9.39 -0.81 -21.42
CA ALA A 87 9.68 0.39 -22.19
C ALA A 87 10.54 -0.02 -23.40
N GLY A 88 9.96 0.02 -24.61
CA GLY A 88 10.71 -0.02 -25.87
C GLY A 88 10.17 -1.02 -26.91
N GLY A 89 9.51 -0.50 -27.94
CA GLY A 89 9.20 -1.22 -29.18
C GLY A 89 7.87 -0.79 -29.81
N PRO A 90 7.82 -0.47 -31.12
CA PRO A 90 6.61 0.03 -31.79
C PRO A 90 5.51 -1.02 -32.02
N ASP A 91 5.68 -2.22 -31.45
CA ASP A 91 4.73 -3.31 -31.58
C ASP A 91 4.71 -4.08 -30.24
N THR A 92 3.62 -3.95 -29.48
CA THR A 92 2.98 -4.97 -28.63
C THR A 92 2.12 -4.32 -27.55
N ASN A 93 0.81 -4.40 -27.73
CA ASN A 93 -0.23 -4.27 -26.71
C ASN A 93 -0.15 -5.38 -25.61
N GLN A 94 1.06 -5.91 -25.32
CA GLN A 94 1.25 -7.05 -24.44
C GLN A 94 1.89 -6.61 -23.13
N MET A 95 1.04 -6.43 -22.12
CA MET A 95 1.47 -6.47 -20.72
C MET A 95 2.16 -7.83 -20.46
N LYS A 96 3.47 -7.84 -20.19
CA LYS A 96 4.10 -9.03 -19.62
C LYS A 96 3.90 -8.98 -18.11
N PHE A 97 2.83 -9.60 -17.64
CA PHE A 97 2.67 -9.90 -16.23
C PHE A 97 3.88 -10.72 -15.77
N VAL A 98 4.45 -10.34 -14.63
CA VAL A 98 5.35 -11.27 -13.93
C VAL A 98 4.52 -12.51 -13.61
N GLY A 99 5.08 -13.72 -13.76
CA GLY A 99 4.34 -14.96 -13.54
C GLY A 99 3.59 -14.96 -12.19
N PRO A 100 2.42 -15.62 -12.10
CA PRO A 100 1.56 -15.59 -10.91
C PRO A 100 2.32 -15.76 -9.59
N ASP A 101 3.23 -16.73 -9.53
CA ASP A 101 4.05 -17.05 -8.34
C ASP A 101 4.93 -15.89 -7.86
N VAL A 102 5.38 -15.02 -8.77
CA VAL A 102 6.21 -13.86 -8.41
C VAL A 102 5.34 -12.73 -7.89
N VAL A 103 4.13 -12.56 -8.44
CA VAL A 103 3.15 -11.60 -7.93
C VAL A 103 2.73 -12.01 -6.53
N GLU A 104 2.32 -13.27 -6.35
CA GLU A 104 1.92 -13.82 -5.06
C GLU A 104 2.99 -13.62 -4.00
N ARG A 105 4.23 -14.05 -4.28
CA ARG A 105 5.36 -13.84 -3.35
C ARG A 105 5.60 -12.36 -3.00
N LYS A 106 5.40 -11.44 -3.95
CA LYS A 106 5.54 -9.99 -3.67
C LYS A 106 4.43 -9.49 -2.75
N MET A 107 3.20 -9.95 -2.96
CA MET A 107 2.05 -9.60 -2.13
C MET A 107 2.19 -10.20 -0.72
N GLU A 108 2.64 -11.45 -0.60
CA GLU A 108 2.97 -12.09 0.68
C GLU A 108 4.05 -11.33 1.45
N ASN A 109 5.13 -10.93 0.77
CA ASN A 109 6.19 -10.11 1.37
C ASN A 109 5.69 -8.73 1.81
N ALA A 110 4.83 -8.09 1.01
CA ALA A 110 4.20 -6.82 1.36
C ALA A 110 3.31 -6.97 2.61
N ARG A 111 2.56 -8.08 2.71
CA ARG A 111 1.78 -8.39 3.91
C ARG A 111 2.67 -8.62 5.13
N ALA A 112 3.77 -9.35 4.98
CA ALA A 112 4.74 -9.53 6.07
C ALA A 112 5.35 -8.19 6.52
N GLN A 113 5.66 -7.31 5.56
CA GLN A 113 6.12 -5.94 5.81
C GLN A 113 5.09 -5.12 6.59
N ALA A 114 3.83 -5.08 6.14
CA ALA A 114 2.73 -4.40 6.82
C ALA A 114 2.51 -4.93 8.25
N LYS A 115 2.60 -6.25 8.46
CA LYS A 115 2.55 -6.87 9.80
C LYS A 115 3.72 -6.40 10.67
N GLY A 116 4.92 -6.30 10.11
CA GLY A 116 6.09 -5.76 10.80
C GLY A 116 5.87 -4.31 11.24
N TYR A 117 5.35 -3.47 10.36
CA TYR A 117 5.00 -2.09 10.68
C TYR A 117 3.92 -1.97 11.75
N ALA A 118 2.85 -2.76 11.66
CA ALA A 118 1.81 -2.81 12.68
C ALA A 118 2.37 -3.10 14.08
N ARG A 119 3.34 -4.02 14.19
CA ARG A 119 4.00 -4.35 15.46
C ARG A 119 4.93 -3.25 15.98
N ALA A 120 5.47 -2.41 15.11
CA ALA A 120 6.35 -1.31 15.46
C ALA A 120 5.59 -0.02 15.87
N LEU A 121 4.26 -0.01 15.75
CA LEU A 121 3.40 1.07 16.20
C LEU A 121 2.99 0.89 17.68
N ASP A 122 2.66 2.00 18.34
CA ASP A 122 2.17 2.00 19.73
C ASP A 122 0.83 1.26 19.87
N GLU A 123 -0.01 1.33 18.84
CA GLU A 123 -1.30 0.66 18.77
C GLU A 123 -1.42 -0.12 17.47
N TRP A 124 -1.91 -1.35 17.57
CA TRP A 124 -2.01 -2.24 16.43
C TRP A 124 -3.29 -1.93 15.64
N PRO A 125 -3.18 -1.59 14.34
CA PRO A 125 -4.33 -1.19 13.54
C PRO A 125 -5.27 -2.38 13.30
N PRO A 126 -6.59 -2.17 13.22
CA PRO A 126 -7.52 -3.25 12.91
C PRO A 126 -7.40 -3.76 11.47
N PHE A 127 -6.81 -2.99 10.55
CA PHE A 127 -6.65 -3.39 9.15
C PHE A 127 -5.20 -3.29 8.66
N LEU A 128 -4.80 -4.27 7.85
CA LEU A 128 -3.70 -4.15 6.90
C LEU A 128 -4.28 -4.17 5.50
N ILE A 129 -3.85 -3.24 4.66
CA ILE A 129 -4.29 -3.15 3.26
C ILE A 129 -3.06 -3.30 2.37
N ILE A 130 -3.08 -4.30 1.49
CA ILE A 130 -2.01 -4.48 0.50
C ILE A 130 -2.57 -4.11 -0.86
N VAL A 131 -1.94 -3.15 -1.53
CA VAL A 131 -2.37 -2.68 -2.85
C VAL A 131 -1.37 -3.15 -3.88
N ASP A 132 -1.83 -3.86 -4.91
CA ASP A 132 -1.11 -3.97 -6.18
C ASP A 132 -1.75 -2.96 -7.14
N VAL A 133 -1.06 -1.84 -7.38
CA VAL A 133 -1.60 -0.69 -8.10
C VAL A 133 -2.12 -1.12 -9.48
N GLY A 134 -3.41 -0.87 -9.72
CA GLY A 134 -4.09 -1.22 -10.96
C GLY A 134 -4.44 -2.70 -11.11
N ARG A 135 -4.23 -3.54 -10.10
CA ARG A 135 -4.47 -4.99 -10.16
C ARG A 135 -5.31 -5.55 -9.03
N SER A 136 -4.98 -5.27 -7.76
CA SER A 136 -5.71 -5.82 -6.61
C SER A 136 -5.59 -4.94 -5.37
N ILE A 137 -6.58 -5.09 -4.48
CA ILE A 137 -6.57 -4.53 -3.12
C ILE A 137 -6.93 -5.68 -2.19
N GLU A 138 -6.00 -6.10 -1.35
CA GLU A 138 -6.19 -7.15 -0.35
C GLU A 138 -6.41 -6.52 1.03
N LEU A 139 -7.47 -6.92 1.71
CA LEU A 139 -7.77 -6.48 3.07
C LEU A 139 -7.56 -7.63 4.05
N TRP A 140 -6.83 -7.36 5.12
CA TRP A 140 -6.58 -8.29 6.22
C TRP A 140 -7.02 -7.64 7.52
N SER A 141 -7.74 -8.37 8.37
CA SER A 141 -8.37 -7.80 9.56
C SER A 141 -7.97 -8.48 10.88
N ASP A 142 -7.70 -7.67 11.89
CA ASP A 142 -7.58 -8.10 13.29
C ASP A 142 -8.33 -7.12 14.19
N PHE A 143 -9.64 -7.32 14.30
CA PHE A 143 -10.50 -6.48 15.13
C PHE A 143 -10.20 -6.58 16.62
N SER A 144 -9.54 -7.66 17.07
CA SER A 144 -9.11 -7.80 18.46
C SER A 144 -7.94 -6.86 18.81
N ARG A 145 -7.27 -6.31 17.79
CA ARG A 145 -6.05 -5.49 17.90
C ARG A 145 -4.94 -6.18 18.69
N MET A 146 -4.97 -7.52 18.69
CA MET A 146 -3.92 -8.35 19.27
C MET A 146 -2.85 -8.70 18.24
N GLY A 147 -3.00 -8.28 16.96
CA GLY A 147 -2.04 -8.30 15.82
C GLY A 147 -1.29 -9.61 15.64
N LYS A 148 -2.00 -10.67 15.97
CA LYS A 148 -1.56 -12.06 15.79
C LYS A 148 -2.16 -12.63 14.52
N THR A 149 -3.41 -12.30 14.23
CA THR A 149 -4.20 -13.17 13.36
C THR A 149 -4.36 -12.61 11.95
N TYR A 150 -4.58 -11.29 11.79
CA TYR A 150 -4.83 -10.60 10.52
C TYR A 150 -5.34 -11.55 9.42
N LEU A 151 -6.63 -11.89 9.48
CA LEU A 151 -7.31 -12.86 8.60
C LEU A 151 -7.81 -12.24 7.31
#